data_AF-A0A5C8SA23-F1
#
_entry.id   AF-A0A5C8SA23-F1
#
_cell.length_a   1.000
_cell.length_b   1.000
_cell.length_c   1.000
_cell.angle_alpha   90.00
_cell.angle_beta   90.00
_cell.angle_gamma   90.00
#
_symmetry.space_group_name_H-M   'P 1'
#
loop_
_entity.id
_entity.type
_entity.pdbx_description
1 polymer ?
#
loop_
_entity_poly.entity_id
_entity_poly.type
_entity_poly.pdbx_seq_one_letter_code
_entity_poly.pdbx_strand_id
1 'polypeptide(L)'
;MSIAERAAGEIVGEMALLDAGPRSASARAIEDCILVSVSEEQIRHRLHNADPILRLCFGVIMACCRDAVALPRPNGTVAPNGTVAPNGRVAPTRAAGAHFSPSLKADFEASIDAMMTERALRLALNRNEFELYLQPIFHLGTEALAGFEALIRWRHPEKGLVHPMAFIPVAEASELIVEITQWVVSEVGRIIPEIMRAALQNPAATDGPLFLSINVSGHDLARASFPEMVGEMLRSTGIAPSTLKLEITETTVMRDPVGATEALSQCREAAMGVAIDDFGTGYSSLSDLSKLPITTLKVDREFVRAMLTTPSNRKIIQTILRLADEIGIPVVAEGIEEPVEADALAEMGCAYGQGYRFGRPVPLAETLALTKTWRLAPYDAALIVAP
;
A
#
# COMPACT_ATOMS: atom_id res chain seq x y z
N MET A 1 49.04 0.87 13.36
CA MET A 1 48.48 2.10 13.96
C MET A 1 46.99 1.85 14.18
N SER A 2 46.43 2.18 15.35
CA SER A 2 45.00 1.98 15.64
C SER A 2 44.14 3.02 14.90
N ILE A 3 43.00 2.60 14.35
CA ILE A 3 42.06 3.47 13.63
C ILE A 3 41.02 4.06 14.60
N ALA A 4 40.52 3.23 15.52
CA ALA A 4 39.61 3.57 16.61
C ALA A 4 39.62 2.43 17.65
N GLU A 5 39.25 2.74 18.89
CA GLU A 5 38.93 1.75 19.92
C GLU A 5 37.41 1.68 20.07
N ARG A 6 36.87 0.47 20.30
CA ARG A 6 35.43 0.24 20.35
C ARG A 6 34.99 -0.27 21.71
N ALA A 7 33.87 0.25 22.21
CA ALA A 7 33.32 -0.03 23.53
C ALA A 7 31.99 -0.80 23.46
N ALA A 8 31.47 -1.16 24.63
CA ALA A 8 30.18 -1.85 24.74
C ALA A 8 29.05 -1.06 24.06
N GLY A 9 28.25 -1.76 23.24
CA GLY A 9 27.15 -1.19 22.47
C GLY A 9 27.52 -0.73 21.06
N GLU A 10 28.80 -0.76 20.69
CA GLU A 10 29.24 -0.44 19.33
C GLU A 10 29.28 -1.68 18.41
N ILE A 11 29.05 -1.44 17.12
CA ILE A 11 29.11 -2.48 16.07
C ILE A 11 30.45 -2.40 15.34
N VAL A 12 30.96 -3.55 14.92
CA VAL A 12 32.18 -3.66 14.11
C VAL A 12 31.96 -4.62 12.96
N GLY A 13 32.38 -4.20 11.76
CA GLY A 13 32.34 -5.02 10.56
C GLY A 13 31.04 -4.93 9.78
N GLU A 14 30.14 -4.04 10.16
CA GLU A 14 28.93 -3.66 9.45
C GLU A 14 29.23 -3.18 8.03
N MET A 15 30.33 -2.45 7.83
CA MET A 15 30.65 -1.83 6.53
C MET A 15 30.67 -2.84 5.38
N ALA A 16 31.35 -3.97 5.57
CA ALA A 16 31.48 -5.02 4.57
C ALA A 16 30.16 -5.77 4.30
N LEU A 17 29.26 -5.79 5.29
CA LEU A 17 27.96 -6.44 5.16
C LEU A 17 26.94 -5.52 4.46
N LEU A 18 27.06 -4.21 4.65
CA LEU A 18 26.16 -3.20 4.10
C LEU A 18 26.40 -2.93 2.61
N ASP A 19 27.66 -2.89 2.16
CA ASP A 19 28.02 -2.58 0.76
C ASP A 19 28.52 -3.80 -0.03
N ALA A 20 28.48 -5.00 0.58
CA ALA A 20 29.05 -6.25 0.04
C ALA A 20 30.53 -6.11 -0.40
N GLY A 21 31.26 -5.14 0.15
CA GLY A 21 32.66 -4.87 -0.13
C GLY A 21 33.61 -5.60 0.80
N PRO A 22 34.94 -5.54 0.54
CA PRO A 22 35.94 -6.11 1.43
C PRO A 22 35.96 -5.40 2.79
N ARG A 23 36.43 -6.10 3.82
CA ARG A 23 36.70 -5.54 5.15
C ARG A 23 37.58 -4.29 5.02
N SER A 24 37.10 -3.17 5.53
CA SER A 24 37.80 -1.88 5.49
C SER A 24 38.97 -1.79 6.47
N ALA A 25 38.97 -2.62 7.51
CA ALA A 25 40.02 -2.69 8.52
C ALA A 25 40.08 -4.07 9.20
N SER A 26 41.20 -4.36 9.87
CA SER A 26 41.33 -5.48 10.79
C SER A 26 40.90 -5.07 12.20
N ALA A 27 40.26 -5.98 12.94
CA ALA A 27 39.88 -5.78 14.34
C ALA A 27 40.71 -6.72 15.23
N ARG A 28 41.16 -6.22 16.40
CA ARG A 28 41.90 -6.99 17.40
C ARG A 28 41.33 -6.68 18.78
N ALA A 29 40.99 -7.70 19.55
CA ALA A 29 40.62 -7.55 20.95
C ALA A 29 41.82 -7.03 21.77
N ILE A 30 41.59 -6.00 22.58
CA ILE A 30 42.60 -5.41 23.47
C ILE A 30 42.47 -5.99 24.89
N GLU A 31 41.26 -6.44 25.24
CA GLU A 31 40.89 -7.11 26.48
C GLU A 31 39.87 -8.23 26.19
N ASP A 32 39.54 -9.03 27.19
CA ASP A 32 38.52 -10.08 27.09
C ASP A 32 37.14 -9.45 26.82
N CYS A 33 36.50 -9.83 25.70
CA CYS A 33 35.24 -9.24 25.26
C CYS A 33 34.22 -10.29 24.83
N ILE A 34 32.94 -9.95 24.94
CA ILE A 34 31.82 -10.76 24.46
C ILE A 34 31.20 -10.04 23.24
N LEU A 35 31.00 -10.78 22.15
CA LEU A 35 30.40 -10.27 20.92
C LEU A 35 29.05 -10.94 20.66
N VAL A 36 28.07 -10.15 20.22
CA VAL A 36 26.79 -10.66 19.69
C VAL A 36 26.91 -10.73 18.17
N SER A 37 26.70 -11.93 17.61
CA SER A 37 26.75 -12.13 16.16
C SER A 37 25.49 -11.58 15.49
N VAL A 38 25.67 -10.75 14.47
CA VAL A 38 24.59 -10.28 13.58
C VAL A 38 24.85 -10.89 12.20
N SER A 39 23.86 -11.58 11.64
CA SER A 39 24.03 -12.23 10.33
C SER A 39 23.90 -11.22 9.18
N GLU A 40 24.55 -11.54 8.06
CA GLU A 40 24.43 -10.77 6.81
C GLU A 40 22.96 -10.66 6.35
N GLU A 41 22.21 -11.74 6.49
CA GLU A 41 20.79 -11.82 6.12
C GLU A 41 19.94 -10.83 6.94
N GLN A 42 20.18 -10.73 8.26
CA GLN A 42 19.46 -9.78 9.12
C GLN A 42 19.70 -8.32 8.72
N ILE A 43 20.94 -7.99 8.34
CA ILE A 43 21.29 -6.63 7.88
C ILE A 43 20.67 -6.37 6.51
N ARG A 44 20.82 -7.30 5.56
CA ARG A 44 20.28 -7.15 4.20
C ARG A 44 18.76 -7.02 4.20
N HIS A 45 18.05 -7.82 4.99
CA HIS A 45 16.60 -7.75 5.11
C HIS A 45 16.15 -6.38 5.62
N ARG A 46 16.84 -5.83 6.65
CA ARG A 46 16.54 -4.48 7.17
C ARG A 46 16.87 -3.38 6.17
N LEU A 47 17.98 -3.50 5.46
CA LEU A 47 18.37 -2.51 4.45
C LEU A 47 17.39 -2.52 3.27
N HIS A 48 17.01 -3.70 2.79
CA HIS A 48 16.06 -3.85 1.68
C HIS A 48 14.69 -3.24 2.01
N ASN A 49 14.24 -3.39 3.26
CA ASN A 49 12.95 -2.88 3.72
C ASN A 49 13.02 -1.44 4.26
N ALA A 50 14.19 -0.79 4.22
CA ALA A 50 14.34 0.61 4.60
C ALA A 50 13.86 1.53 3.46
N ASP A 51 13.42 2.73 3.85
CA ASP A 51 13.02 3.79 2.93
C ASP A 51 14.13 4.10 1.89
N PRO A 52 13.79 4.30 0.60
CA PRO A 52 14.78 4.57 -0.45
C PRO A 52 15.73 5.74 -0.17
N ILE A 53 15.23 6.82 0.48
CA ILE A 53 16.06 7.97 0.86
C ILE A 53 17.06 7.55 1.93
N LEU A 54 16.63 6.77 2.92
CA LEU A 54 17.53 6.22 3.93
C LEU A 54 18.59 5.32 3.29
N ARG A 55 18.22 4.42 2.35
CA ARG A 55 19.18 3.58 1.62
C ARG A 55 20.19 4.42 0.85
N LEU A 56 19.73 5.48 0.18
CA LEU A 56 20.60 6.43 -0.52
C LEU A 56 21.56 7.13 0.46
N CYS A 57 21.06 7.70 1.55
CA CYS A 57 21.87 8.33 2.58
C CYS A 57 22.93 7.36 3.12
N PHE A 58 22.53 6.13 3.45
CA PHE A 58 23.46 5.09 3.88
C PHE A 58 24.52 4.81 2.83
N GLY A 59 24.16 4.61 1.57
CA GLY A 59 25.13 4.33 0.52
C GLY A 59 26.11 5.48 0.27
N VAL A 60 25.66 6.74 0.36
CA VAL A 60 26.55 7.93 0.28
C VAL A 60 27.49 8.00 1.48
N ILE A 61 26.96 7.85 2.71
CA ILE A 61 27.77 7.83 3.94
C ILE A 61 28.82 6.73 3.87
N MET A 62 28.44 5.54 3.41
CA MET A 62 29.32 4.38 3.26
C MET A 62 30.45 4.63 2.27
N ALA A 63 30.14 5.23 1.10
CA ALA A 63 31.15 5.62 0.13
C ALA A 63 32.15 6.63 0.72
N CYS A 64 31.65 7.68 1.38
CA CYS A 64 32.48 8.69 2.04
C CYS A 64 33.36 8.09 3.15
N CYS A 65 32.84 7.19 3.98
CA CYS A 65 33.59 6.51 5.02
C CYS A 65 34.71 5.62 4.45
N ARG A 66 34.45 4.92 3.35
CA ARG A 66 35.46 4.07 2.69
C ARG A 66 36.59 4.91 2.11
N ASP A 67 36.27 6.04 1.48
CA ASP A 67 37.27 6.99 0.99
C ASP A 67 38.10 7.59 2.14
N ALA A 68 37.46 7.95 3.25
CA ALA A 68 38.15 8.46 4.44
C ALA A 68 39.14 7.45 5.06
N VAL A 69 38.81 6.15 5.02
CA VAL A 69 39.70 5.08 5.49
C VAL A 69 40.80 4.74 4.47
N ALA A 70 40.55 4.93 3.16
CA ALA A 70 41.50 4.64 2.09
C ALA A 70 42.55 5.74 1.84
N LEU A 71 42.32 6.97 2.31
CA LEU A 71 43.26 8.09 2.14
C LEU A 71 44.57 7.87 2.93
N PRO A 72 45.75 8.07 2.31
CA PRO A 72 47.02 8.05 3.03
C PRO A 72 47.07 9.22 4.03
N ARG A 73 47.30 8.92 5.31
CA ARG A 73 47.57 9.95 6.32
C ARG A 73 48.92 10.62 6.02
N PRO A 74 49.09 11.93 6.30
CA PRO A 74 50.25 12.73 5.85
C PRO A 74 51.62 12.34 6.46
N ASN A 75 51.74 11.22 7.16
CA ASN A 75 53.01 10.69 7.65
C ASN A 75 52.99 9.15 7.66
N GLY A 76 53.54 8.52 6.62
CA GLY A 76 53.77 7.07 6.62
C GLY A 76 53.86 6.44 5.23
N THR A 77 55.09 6.40 4.69
CA THR A 77 55.62 5.44 3.69
C THR A 77 54.73 5.02 2.51
N VAL A 78 55.12 5.53 1.33
CA VAL A 78 54.67 5.17 -0.01
C VAL A 78 54.82 3.65 -0.27
N ALA A 79 53.76 3.01 -0.78
CA ALA A 79 53.81 1.65 -1.33
C ALA A 79 54.57 1.63 -2.68
N PRO A 80 55.32 0.56 -3.01
CA PRO A 80 56.13 0.52 -4.22
C PRO A 80 55.25 0.09 -5.40
N ASN A 81 54.61 1.04 -6.08
CA ASN A 81 54.32 1.01 -7.52
C ASN A 81 53.45 2.22 -7.88
N GLY A 82 54.10 3.30 -8.33
CA GLY A 82 53.42 4.48 -8.85
C GLY A 82 54.45 5.46 -9.37
N THR A 83 54.43 5.68 -10.68
CA THR A 83 55.25 6.64 -11.42
C THR A 83 55.11 8.04 -10.81
N VAL A 84 56.23 8.61 -10.36
CA VAL A 84 56.32 9.97 -9.81
C VAL A 84 56.33 10.97 -10.97
N ALA A 85 55.35 11.87 -11.04
CA ALA A 85 55.43 13.07 -11.86
C ALA A 85 56.17 14.18 -11.07
N PRO A 86 57.13 14.90 -11.69
CA PRO A 86 57.92 15.92 -11.00
C PRO A 86 57.19 17.26 -11.08
N ASN A 87 56.39 17.58 -10.06
CA ASN A 87 56.15 18.94 -9.56
C ASN A 87 55.09 18.89 -8.44
N GLY A 88 55.52 19.15 -7.21
CA GLY A 88 54.75 19.04 -5.96
C GLY A 88 53.55 19.98 -5.81
N ARG A 89 52.58 19.87 -6.72
CA ARG A 89 51.21 20.32 -6.48
C ARG A 89 50.34 19.09 -6.31
N VAL A 90 49.78 18.93 -5.10
CA VAL A 90 48.61 18.07 -4.90
C VAL A 90 47.47 18.72 -5.68
N ALA A 91 47.27 18.29 -6.92
CA ALA A 91 46.00 18.53 -7.59
C ALA A 91 44.92 17.87 -6.74
N PRO A 92 43.73 18.48 -6.56
CA PRO A 92 42.60 17.72 -6.07
C PRO A 92 42.44 16.59 -7.08
N THR A 93 42.73 15.36 -6.66
CA THR A 93 42.36 14.18 -7.42
C THR A 93 40.86 14.34 -7.62
N ARG A 94 40.46 14.71 -8.84
CA ARG A 94 39.11 14.53 -9.34
C ARG A 94 38.66 13.20 -8.79
N ALA A 95 37.62 13.22 -7.96
CA ALA A 95 36.99 12.04 -7.39
C ALA A 95 37.02 10.94 -8.45
N ALA A 96 37.98 10.02 -8.30
CA ALA A 96 38.11 8.89 -9.20
C ALA A 96 36.82 8.13 -8.94
N GLY A 97 35.93 8.16 -9.95
CA GLY A 97 34.49 8.06 -9.78
C GLY A 97 34.14 7.06 -8.69
N ALA A 98 33.43 7.55 -7.67
CA ALA A 98 32.61 6.67 -6.86
C ALA A 98 31.82 5.84 -7.87
N HIS A 99 32.24 4.59 -8.07
CA HIS A 99 31.51 3.65 -8.88
C HIS A 99 30.24 3.40 -8.09
N PHE A 100 29.25 4.27 -8.28
CA PHE A 100 27.91 4.07 -7.77
C PHE A 100 27.52 2.68 -8.23
N SER A 101 27.40 1.75 -7.28
CA SER A 101 26.92 0.43 -7.59
C SER A 101 25.58 0.59 -8.32
N PRO A 102 25.22 -0.31 -9.25
CA PRO A 102 23.93 -0.24 -9.93
C PRO A 102 22.74 -0.09 -8.97
N SER A 103 22.84 -0.69 -7.77
CA SER A 103 21.87 -0.52 -6.67
C SER A 103 21.76 0.92 -6.18
N LEU A 104 22.88 1.60 -5.95
CA LEU A 104 22.90 3.00 -5.48
C LEU A 104 22.31 3.99 -6.49
N LYS A 105 22.46 3.72 -7.79
CA LYS A 105 21.84 4.55 -8.83
C LYS A 105 20.32 4.36 -8.86
N ALA A 106 19.86 3.11 -8.79
CA ALA A 106 18.43 2.81 -8.75
C ALA A 106 17.76 3.40 -7.48
N ASP A 107 18.42 3.31 -6.33
CA ASP A 107 17.96 3.93 -5.09
C ASP A 107 17.93 5.46 -5.18
N PHE A 108 18.91 6.08 -5.84
CA PHE A 108 18.93 7.51 -6.11
C PHE A 108 17.77 7.94 -7.01
N GLU A 109 17.56 7.26 -8.14
CA GLU A 109 16.46 7.54 -9.07
C GLU A 109 15.10 7.38 -8.38
N ALA A 110 14.89 6.29 -7.64
CA ALA A 110 13.67 6.06 -6.87
C ALA A 110 13.42 7.15 -5.80
N SER A 111 14.48 7.61 -5.13
CA SER A 111 14.38 8.69 -4.14
C SER A 111 13.98 10.02 -4.79
N ILE A 112 14.59 10.35 -5.93
CA ILE A 112 14.22 11.56 -6.68
C ILE A 112 12.76 11.47 -7.17
N ASP A 113 12.35 10.34 -7.71
CA ASP A 113 10.98 10.13 -8.17
C ASP A 113 9.96 10.23 -7.02
N ALA A 114 10.28 9.68 -5.85
CA ALA A 114 9.45 9.80 -4.64
C ALA A 114 9.33 11.27 -4.19
N MET A 115 10.45 12.00 -4.11
CA MET A 115 10.44 13.44 -3.76
C MET A 115 9.65 14.28 -4.75
N MET A 116 9.80 14.02 -6.06
CA MET A 116 9.05 14.72 -7.10
C MET A 116 7.55 14.39 -7.02
N THR A 117 7.21 13.13 -6.74
CA THR A 117 5.84 12.67 -6.56
C THR A 117 5.21 13.33 -5.33
N GLU A 118 5.90 13.37 -4.19
CA GLU A 118 5.42 14.05 -2.98
C GLU A 118 5.10 15.52 -3.26
N ARG A 119 6.04 16.25 -3.88
CA ARG A 119 5.84 17.66 -4.23
C ARG A 119 4.64 17.83 -5.16
N ALA A 120 4.49 16.94 -6.13
CA ALA A 120 3.38 16.99 -7.08
C ALA A 120 2.03 16.68 -6.39
N LEU A 121 1.98 15.73 -5.44
CA LEU A 121 0.78 15.42 -4.65
C LEU A 121 0.32 16.62 -3.81
N ARG A 122 1.24 17.36 -3.18
CA ARG A 122 0.91 18.61 -2.46
C ARG A 122 0.25 19.66 -3.38
N LEU A 123 0.69 19.73 -4.63
CA LEU A 123 0.07 20.61 -5.62
C LEU A 123 -1.29 20.08 -6.08
N ALA A 124 -1.40 18.76 -6.29
CA ALA A 124 -2.62 18.09 -6.75
C ALA A 124 -3.81 18.32 -5.82
N LEU A 125 -3.59 18.27 -4.49
CA LEU A 125 -4.60 18.58 -3.46
C LEU A 125 -5.22 19.98 -3.66
N ASN A 126 -4.43 20.95 -4.11
CA ASN A 126 -4.87 22.34 -4.31
C ASN A 126 -5.38 22.63 -5.73
N ARG A 127 -5.15 21.72 -6.68
CA ARG A 127 -5.41 21.91 -8.11
C ARG A 127 -6.58 21.11 -8.66
N ASN A 128 -7.34 20.43 -7.79
CA ASN A 128 -8.43 19.54 -8.19
C ASN A 128 -7.99 18.48 -9.22
N GLU A 129 -6.79 17.93 -9.04
CA GLU A 129 -6.22 16.92 -9.93
C GLU A 129 -6.65 15.49 -9.54
N PHE A 130 -7.29 15.33 -8.38
CA PHE A 130 -7.87 14.05 -7.97
C PHE A 130 -9.30 13.90 -8.46
N GLU A 131 -9.67 12.66 -8.78
CA GLU A 131 -11.01 12.28 -9.17
C GLU A 131 -11.34 10.89 -8.63
N LEU A 132 -12.63 10.64 -8.39
CA LEU A 132 -13.11 9.33 -7.95
C LEU A 132 -13.65 8.53 -9.13
N TYR A 133 -13.22 7.28 -9.19
CA TYR A 133 -13.80 6.24 -10.02
C TYR A 133 -14.58 5.30 -9.12
N LEU A 134 -15.73 4.82 -9.57
CA LEU A 134 -16.58 3.90 -8.83
C LEU A 134 -16.56 2.55 -9.52
N GLN A 135 -16.11 1.52 -8.80
CA GLN A 135 -16.17 0.15 -9.27
C GLN A 135 -17.41 -0.53 -8.69
N PRO A 136 -18.28 -1.13 -9.51
CA PRO A 136 -19.53 -1.71 -9.01
C PRO A 136 -19.28 -3.06 -8.32
N ILE A 137 -20.07 -3.31 -7.27
CA ILE A 137 -20.09 -4.54 -6.50
C ILE A 137 -21.47 -5.17 -6.64
N PHE A 138 -21.52 -6.47 -6.95
CA PHE A 138 -22.76 -7.20 -7.21
C PHE A 138 -23.01 -8.30 -6.20
N HIS A 139 -24.28 -8.58 -5.93
CA HIS A 139 -24.70 -9.84 -5.34
C HIS A 139 -24.44 -10.96 -6.36
N LEU A 140 -23.66 -11.97 -5.98
CA LEU A 140 -23.33 -13.06 -6.91
C LEU A 140 -24.53 -13.97 -7.21
N GLY A 141 -25.44 -14.15 -6.24
CA GLY A 141 -26.62 -15.00 -6.41
C GLY A 141 -27.74 -14.39 -7.26
N THR A 142 -27.92 -13.07 -7.21
CA THR A 142 -29.03 -12.37 -7.90
C THR A 142 -28.54 -11.52 -9.07
N GLU A 143 -27.22 -11.33 -9.20
CA GLU A 143 -26.59 -10.37 -10.13
C GLU A 143 -27.11 -8.92 -9.96
N ALA A 144 -27.69 -8.59 -8.80
CA ALA A 144 -28.16 -7.26 -8.48
C ALA A 144 -27.00 -6.38 -8.00
N LEU A 145 -27.03 -5.10 -8.35
CA LEU A 145 -26.06 -4.11 -7.87
C LEU A 145 -26.22 -3.96 -6.36
N ALA A 146 -25.14 -4.18 -5.63
CA ALA A 146 -25.07 -4.11 -4.17
C ALA A 146 -24.42 -2.80 -3.69
N GLY A 147 -23.48 -2.26 -4.46
CA GLY A 147 -22.76 -1.05 -4.06
C GLY A 147 -21.62 -0.69 -4.99
N PHE A 148 -20.74 0.18 -4.51
CA PHE A 148 -19.55 0.60 -5.24
C PHE A 148 -18.34 0.68 -4.31
N GLU A 149 -17.15 0.49 -4.86
CA GLU A 149 -15.89 0.90 -4.27
C GLU A 149 -15.42 2.22 -4.90
N ALA A 150 -15.13 3.22 -4.06
CA ALA A 150 -14.57 4.48 -4.48
C ALA A 150 -13.04 4.39 -4.57
N LEU A 151 -12.55 4.46 -5.80
CA LEU A 151 -11.16 4.35 -6.16
C LEU A 151 -10.65 5.70 -6.63
N ILE A 152 -9.72 6.28 -5.87
CA ILE A 152 -9.07 7.52 -6.28
C ILE A 152 -8.24 7.32 -7.55
N ARG A 153 -8.20 8.34 -8.39
CA ARG A 153 -7.28 8.49 -9.51
C ARG A 153 -6.68 9.88 -9.47
N TRP A 154 -5.45 10.00 -9.95
CA TRP A 154 -4.77 11.28 -10.08
C TRP A 154 -4.61 11.64 -11.55
N ARG A 155 -5.31 12.68 -12.00
CA ARG A 155 -5.20 13.25 -13.34
C ARG A 155 -4.01 14.20 -13.39
N HIS A 156 -2.82 13.63 -13.44
CA HIS A 156 -1.57 14.37 -13.51
C HIS A 156 -1.48 15.16 -14.84
N PRO A 157 -1.06 16.44 -14.84
CA PRO A 157 -1.03 17.28 -16.04
C PRO A 157 -0.15 16.73 -17.17
N GLU A 158 1.02 16.17 -16.83
CA GLU A 158 1.95 15.57 -17.81
C GLU A 158 1.76 14.06 -18.03
N LYS A 159 1.52 13.29 -16.94
CA LYS A 159 1.45 11.82 -17.00
C LYS A 159 0.06 11.27 -17.33
N GLY A 160 -0.96 12.13 -17.42
CA GLY A 160 -2.34 11.69 -17.61
C GLY A 160 -2.90 11.00 -16.36
N LEU A 161 -3.70 9.95 -16.56
CA LEU A 161 -4.34 9.24 -15.46
C LEU A 161 -3.35 8.32 -14.73
N VAL A 162 -3.04 8.64 -13.47
CA VAL A 162 -2.13 7.89 -12.59
C VAL A 162 -2.93 7.08 -11.58
N HIS A 163 -2.60 5.79 -11.46
CA HIS A 163 -3.26 4.85 -10.56
C HIS A 163 -2.72 4.91 -9.12
N PRO A 164 -3.54 4.56 -8.11
CA PRO A 164 -3.16 4.58 -6.69
C PRO A 164 -1.84 3.89 -6.37
N MET A 165 -1.58 2.71 -6.95
CA MET A 165 -0.34 1.96 -6.72
C MET A 165 0.93 2.76 -7.01
N ALA A 166 0.87 3.79 -7.86
CA ALA A 166 2.03 4.61 -8.20
C ALA A 166 2.27 5.79 -7.23
N PHE A 167 1.28 6.19 -6.43
CA PHE A 167 1.40 7.40 -5.59
C PHE A 167 0.97 7.22 -4.13
N ILE A 168 0.12 6.24 -3.81
CA ILE A 168 -0.30 5.97 -2.42
C ILE A 168 0.90 5.62 -1.52
N PRO A 169 1.88 4.79 -1.92
CA PRO A 169 3.05 4.53 -1.06
C PRO A 169 3.83 5.80 -0.70
N VAL A 170 3.93 6.75 -1.65
CA VAL A 170 4.57 8.05 -1.41
C VAL A 170 3.69 8.93 -0.50
N ALA A 171 2.37 8.92 -0.70
CA ALA A 171 1.43 9.65 0.14
C ALA A 171 1.43 9.15 1.60
N GLU A 172 1.55 7.85 1.82
CA GLU A 172 1.66 7.25 3.16
C GLU A 172 2.98 7.62 3.81
N ALA A 173 4.10 7.46 3.11
CA ALA A 173 5.43 7.78 3.63
C ALA A 173 5.61 9.28 3.97
N SER A 174 4.87 10.15 3.30
CA SER A 174 4.88 11.61 3.51
C SER A 174 3.72 12.14 4.37
N GLU A 175 2.89 11.24 4.91
CA GLU A 175 1.64 11.53 5.63
C GLU A 175 0.58 12.34 4.86
N LEU A 176 0.82 12.66 3.58
CA LEU A 176 -0.16 13.29 2.69
C LEU A 176 -1.41 12.45 2.48
N ILE A 177 -1.33 11.15 2.74
CA ILE A 177 -2.48 10.25 2.67
C ILE A 177 -3.64 10.75 3.53
N VAL A 178 -3.37 11.40 4.67
CA VAL A 178 -4.42 11.94 5.55
C VAL A 178 -5.19 13.08 4.87
N GLU A 179 -4.49 13.99 4.21
CA GLU A 179 -5.12 15.09 3.45
C GLU A 179 -5.87 14.55 2.22
N ILE A 180 -5.34 13.52 1.57
CA ILE A 180 -6.00 12.83 0.45
C ILE A 180 -7.27 12.13 0.93
N THR A 181 -7.24 11.41 2.05
CA THR A 181 -8.41 10.75 2.62
C THR A 181 -9.48 11.77 3.01
N GLN A 182 -9.09 12.92 3.58
CA GLN A 182 -10.03 14.03 3.84
C GLN A 182 -10.72 14.52 2.56
N TRP A 183 -9.94 14.69 1.48
CA TRP A 183 -10.48 15.02 0.17
C TRP A 183 -11.45 13.94 -0.33
N VAL A 184 -11.10 12.66 -0.22
CA VAL A 184 -11.97 11.53 -0.60
C VAL A 184 -13.27 11.53 0.20
N VAL A 185 -13.23 11.73 1.51
CA VAL A 185 -14.42 11.77 2.38
C VAL A 185 -15.32 12.95 2.01
N SER A 186 -14.75 14.12 1.73
CA SER A 186 -15.50 15.29 1.25
C SER A 186 -16.21 14.99 -0.07
N GLU A 187 -15.50 14.41 -1.04
CA GLU A 187 -16.05 14.10 -2.35
C GLU A 187 -17.11 12.99 -2.26
N VAL A 188 -16.88 11.97 -1.44
CA VAL A 188 -17.85 10.92 -1.09
C VAL A 188 -19.13 11.52 -0.50
N GLY A 189 -19.01 12.44 0.46
CA GLY A 189 -20.15 13.12 1.06
C GLY A 189 -20.97 13.92 0.04
N ARG A 190 -20.31 14.51 -0.95
CA ARG A 190 -20.98 15.21 -2.05
C ARG A 190 -21.81 14.28 -2.92
N ILE A 191 -21.33 13.06 -3.18
CA ILE A 191 -21.87 12.17 -4.23
C ILE A 191 -22.80 11.10 -3.71
N ILE A 192 -22.60 10.64 -2.47
CA ILE A 192 -23.33 9.50 -1.92
C ILE A 192 -24.85 9.74 -1.93
N PRO A 193 -25.41 10.94 -1.66
CA PRO A 193 -26.84 11.15 -1.74
C PRO A 193 -27.40 11.06 -3.16
N GLU A 194 -26.59 11.44 -4.16
CA GLU A 194 -26.98 11.37 -5.56
C GLU A 194 -27.03 9.92 -6.05
N ILE A 195 -26.03 9.12 -5.68
CA ILE A 195 -25.96 7.69 -6.01
C ILE A 195 -27.14 6.94 -5.38
N MET A 196 -27.40 7.17 -4.09
CA MET A 196 -28.51 6.51 -3.38
C MET A 196 -29.86 6.91 -3.99
N ARG A 197 -30.04 8.17 -4.38
CA ARG A 197 -31.27 8.63 -5.04
C ARG A 197 -31.43 8.06 -6.45
N ALA A 198 -30.34 7.93 -7.21
CA ALA A 198 -30.36 7.34 -8.54
C ALA A 198 -30.74 5.86 -8.51
N ALA A 199 -30.26 5.11 -7.51
CA ALA A 199 -30.61 3.70 -7.31
C ALA A 199 -32.12 3.48 -7.13
N LEU A 200 -32.81 4.37 -6.41
CA LEU A 200 -34.27 4.31 -6.22
C LEU A 200 -35.06 4.44 -7.53
N GLN A 201 -34.45 4.93 -8.61
CA GLN A 201 -35.09 5.04 -9.93
C GLN A 201 -35.08 3.72 -10.71
N ASN A 202 -34.30 2.73 -10.26
CA ASN A 202 -34.19 1.42 -10.88
C ASN A 202 -34.26 0.30 -9.82
N PRO A 203 -35.41 0.13 -9.14
CA PRO A 203 -35.56 -0.83 -8.05
C PRO A 203 -35.39 -2.29 -8.49
N ALA A 204 -35.47 -2.58 -9.79
CA ALA A 204 -35.22 -3.92 -10.33
C ALA A 204 -33.73 -4.26 -10.46
N ALA A 205 -32.83 -3.27 -10.39
CA ALA A 205 -31.39 -3.49 -10.51
C ALA A 205 -30.68 -3.62 -9.16
N THR A 206 -31.39 -3.40 -8.05
CA THR A 206 -30.83 -3.41 -6.69
C THR A 206 -31.63 -4.35 -5.80
N ASP A 207 -30.96 -5.11 -4.94
CA ASP A 207 -31.60 -6.01 -3.96
C ASP A 207 -31.44 -5.49 -2.53
N GLY A 208 -31.73 -4.19 -2.34
CA GLY A 208 -31.58 -3.50 -1.05
C GLY A 208 -30.94 -2.12 -1.17
N PRO A 209 -30.61 -1.48 -0.03
CA PRO A 209 -29.88 -0.23 -0.01
C PRO A 209 -28.46 -0.46 -0.54
N LEU A 210 -28.02 0.41 -1.46
CA LEU A 210 -26.64 0.37 -1.91
C LEU A 210 -25.67 0.74 -0.78
N PHE A 211 -24.46 0.21 -0.85
CA PHE A 211 -23.35 0.70 -0.05
C PHE A 211 -22.26 1.34 -0.92
N LEU A 212 -21.43 2.17 -0.29
CA LEU A 212 -20.23 2.75 -0.87
C LEU A 212 -19.04 2.43 0.03
N SER A 213 -17.99 1.88 -0.55
CA SER A 213 -16.73 1.57 0.12
C SER A 213 -15.69 2.66 -0.15
N ILE A 214 -14.90 3.03 0.87
CA ILE A 214 -13.74 3.91 0.73
C ILE A 214 -12.51 3.27 1.38
N ASN A 215 -11.36 3.41 0.74
CA ASN A 215 -10.08 2.93 1.27
C ASN A 215 -9.57 3.88 2.37
N VAL A 216 -9.07 3.32 3.47
CA VAL A 216 -8.57 4.05 4.63
C VAL A 216 -7.19 3.55 5.02
N SER A 217 -6.24 4.47 5.22
CA SER A 217 -4.87 4.13 5.59
C SER A 217 -4.73 3.87 7.10
N GLY A 218 -3.64 3.21 7.48
CA GLY A 218 -3.28 3.09 8.90
C GLY A 218 -2.95 4.42 9.58
N HIS A 219 -2.54 5.45 8.82
CA HIS A 219 -2.33 6.79 9.35
C HIS A 219 -3.65 7.47 9.71
N ASP A 220 -4.70 7.24 8.94
CA ASP A 220 -6.04 7.77 9.21
C ASP A 220 -6.64 7.15 10.47
N LEU A 221 -6.56 5.81 10.61
CA LEU A 221 -7.08 5.10 11.78
C LEU A 221 -6.39 5.50 13.09
N ALA A 222 -5.10 5.80 13.05
CA ALA A 222 -4.36 6.25 14.23
C ALA A 222 -4.83 7.63 14.74
N ARG A 223 -5.61 8.38 13.94
CA ARG A 223 -6.10 9.70 14.31
C ARG A 223 -7.50 9.61 14.92
N ALA A 224 -7.61 9.99 16.19
CA ALA A 224 -8.90 10.05 16.89
C ALA A 224 -9.96 10.94 16.19
N SER A 225 -9.55 11.91 15.38
CA SER A 225 -10.46 12.80 14.64
C SER A 225 -11.10 12.15 13.42
N PHE A 226 -10.58 11.02 12.91
CA PHE A 226 -11.04 10.44 11.66
C PHE A 226 -12.47 9.89 11.73
N PRO A 227 -12.85 9.05 12.72
CA PRO A 227 -14.22 8.59 12.86
C PRO A 227 -15.22 9.74 13.03
N GLU A 228 -14.84 10.78 13.77
CA GLU A 228 -15.67 11.98 13.97
C GLU A 228 -15.93 12.73 12.65
N MET A 229 -14.89 12.92 11.85
CA MET A 229 -14.99 13.57 10.53
C MET A 229 -15.92 12.82 9.58
N VAL A 230 -15.78 11.49 9.48
CA VAL A 230 -16.67 10.67 8.63
C VAL A 230 -18.09 10.70 9.17
N GLY A 231 -18.26 10.62 10.49
CA GLY A 231 -19.56 10.74 11.13
C GLY A 231 -20.24 12.10 10.90
N GLU A 232 -19.48 13.20 10.89
CA GLU A 232 -20.00 14.53 10.57
C GLU A 232 -20.44 14.62 9.11
N MET A 233 -19.64 14.10 8.18
CA MET A 233 -20.02 13.99 6.77
C MET A 233 -21.34 13.23 6.61
N LEU A 234 -21.48 12.06 7.23
CA LEU A 234 -22.71 11.25 7.18
C LEU A 234 -23.93 11.99 7.77
N ARG A 235 -23.75 12.66 8.91
CA ARG A 235 -24.81 13.49 9.52
C ARG A 235 -25.24 14.63 8.61
N SER A 236 -24.29 15.32 7.98
CA SER A 236 -24.56 16.46 7.09
C SER A 236 -25.29 16.07 5.81
N THR A 237 -25.06 14.84 5.32
CA THR A 237 -25.66 14.31 4.09
C THR A 237 -27.00 13.61 4.33
N GLY A 238 -27.30 13.24 5.58
CA GLY A 238 -28.51 12.50 5.95
C GLY A 238 -28.49 11.03 5.49
N ILE A 239 -27.33 10.52 5.09
CA ILE A 239 -27.16 9.13 4.66
C ILE A 239 -26.97 8.22 5.88
N ALA A 240 -27.61 7.05 5.82
CA ALA A 240 -27.49 6.05 6.87
C ALA A 240 -26.03 5.59 6.97
N PRO A 241 -25.39 5.65 8.15
CA PRO A 241 -23.99 5.27 8.30
C PRO A 241 -23.66 3.85 7.81
N SER A 242 -24.64 2.93 7.90
CA SER A 242 -24.50 1.55 7.46
C SER A 242 -24.28 1.38 5.95
N THR A 243 -24.54 2.43 5.15
CA THR A 243 -24.30 2.41 3.70
C THR A 243 -22.88 2.87 3.34
N LEU A 244 -22.06 3.31 4.29
CA LEU A 244 -20.64 3.61 4.06
C LEU A 244 -19.79 2.51 4.69
N LYS A 245 -18.87 1.94 3.92
CA LYS A 245 -17.91 0.94 4.37
C LYS A 245 -16.49 1.52 4.31
N LEU A 246 -15.73 1.35 5.38
CA LEU A 246 -14.33 1.71 5.47
C LEU A 246 -13.50 0.47 5.20
N GLU A 247 -12.70 0.47 4.14
CA GLU A 247 -11.85 -0.64 3.73
C GLU A 247 -10.43 -0.40 4.21
N ILE A 248 -9.87 -1.39 4.92
CA ILE A 248 -8.58 -1.28 5.58
C ILE A 248 -7.81 -2.56 5.30
N THR A 249 -6.56 -2.42 4.88
CA THR A 249 -5.73 -3.59 4.57
C THR A 249 -5.44 -4.43 5.81
N GLU A 250 -5.33 -5.75 5.61
CA GLU A 250 -4.92 -6.70 6.66
C GLU A 250 -3.64 -6.25 7.38
N THR A 251 -2.63 -5.84 6.61
CA THR A 251 -1.33 -5.38 7.13
C THR A 251 -1.49 -4.17 8.06
N THR A 252 -2.39 -3.24 7.74
CA THR A 252 -2.65 -2.05 8.56
C THR A 252 -3.16 -2.44 9.94
N VAL A 253 -4.11 -3.36 10.00
CA VAL A 253 -4.68 -3.83 11.26
C VAL A 253 -3.65 -4.59 12.08
N MET A 254 -2.84 -5.44 11.44
CA MET A 254 -1.85 -6.26 12.13
C MET A 254 -0.64 -5.47 12.66
N ARG A 255 -0.37 -4.29 12.12
CA ARG A 255 0.71 -3.40 12.59
C ARG A 255 0.44 -2.83 13.98
N ASP A 256 -0.80 -2.49 14.28
CA ASP A 256 -1.25 -2.03 15.60
C ASP A 256 -2.68 -2.55 15.89
N PRO A 257 -2.81 -3.82 16.33
CA PRO A 257 -4.11 -4.43 16.54
C PRO A 257 -4.94 -3.73 17.61
N VAL A 258 -4.29 -3.17 18.65
CA VAL A 258 -4.99 -2.51 19.76
C VAL A 258 -5.57 -1.18 19.29
N GLY A 259 -4.74 -0.32 18.68
CA GLY A 259 -5.20 0.95 18.13
C GLY A 259 -6.23 0.76 17.01
N ALA A 260 -6.02 -0.22 16.13
CA ALA A 260 -7.01 -0.56 15.11
C ALA A 260 -8.34 -1.00 15.72
N THR A 261 -8.35 -1.88 16.74
CA THR A 261 -9.59 -2.31 17.41
C THR A 261 -10.34 -1.14 18.02
N GLU A 262 -9.65 -0.22 18.69
CA GLU A 262 -10.27 0.98 19.27
C GLU A 262 -10.89 1.88 18.20
N ALA A 263 -10.14 2.21 17.15
CA ALA A 263 -10.62 3.07 16.06
C ALA A 263 -11.80 2.43 15.30
N LEU A 264 -11.70 1.15 14.99
CA LEU A 264 -12.77 0.40 14.34
C LEU A 264 -14.01 0.31 15.22
N SER A 265 -13.86 0.15 16.54
CA SER A 265 -14.99 0.14 17.47
C SER A 265 -15.74 1.48 17.45
N GLN A 266 -15.02 2.60 17.41
CA GLN A 266 -15.64 3.93 17.28
C GLN A 266 -16.42 4.07 15.96
N CYS A 267 -15.85 3.58 14.85
CA CYS A 267 -16.54 3.55 13.57
C CYS A 267 -17.85 2.74 13.63
N ARG A 268 -17.83 1.64 14.38
CA ARG A 268 -18.96 0.72 14.56
C ARG A 268 -20.03 1.27 15.49
N GLU A 269 -19.64 1.98 16.54
CA GLU A 269 -20.55 2.74 17.40
C GLU A 269 -21.28 3.83 16.61
N ALA A 270 -20.61 4.42 15.61
CA ALA A 270 -21.24 5.32 14.63
C ALA A 270 -22.04 4.59 13.53
N ALA A 271 -22.22 3.27 13.64
CA ALA A 271 -22.93 2.40 12.72
C ALA A 271 -22.36 2.32 11.29
N MET A 272 -21.07 2.68 11.11
CA MET A 272 -20.38 2.54 9.83
C MET A 272 -19.98 1.09 9.57
N GLY A 273 -19.95 0.72 8.29
CA GLY A 273 -19.34 -0.54 7.86
C GLY A 273 -17.82 -0.48 7.96
N VAL A 274 -17.22 -1.58 8.35
CA VAL A 274 -15.78 -1.84 8.34
C VAL A 274 -15.54 -3.10 7.50
N ALA A 275 -14.62 -3.03 6.54
CA ALA A 275 -14.19 -4.14 5.72
C ALA A 275 -12.68 -4.35 5.86
N ILE A 276 -12.25 -5.61 5.94
CA ILE A 276 -10.83 -5.96 5.83
C ILE A 276 -10.54 -6.28 4.37
N ASP A 277 -9.57 -5.56 3.82
CA ASP A 277 -9.09 -5.72 2.45
C ASP A 277 -7.84 -6.59 2.36
N ASP A 278 -7.62 -7.16 1.18
CA ASP A 278 -6.50 -8.05 0.85
C ASP A 278 -6.32 -9.25 1.81
N PHE A 279 -7.44 -9.79 2.34
CA PHE A 279 -7.37 -10.85 3.34
C PHE A 279 -6.76 -12.13 2.79
N GLY A 280 -5.77 -12.66 3.51
CA GLY A 280 -5.05 -13.89 3.18
C GLY A 280 -3.66 -13.66 2.58
N THR A 281 -3.27 -12.41 2.34
CA THR A 281 -1.95 -12.05 1.80
C THR A 281 -0.84 -12.07 2.87
N GLY A 282 -1.21 -12.09 4.16
CA GLY A 282 -0.31 -12.44 5.27
C GLY A 282 -0.65 -11.76 6.60
N TYR A 283 -0.17 -12.39 7.68
CA TYR A 283 -0.13 -11.95 9.10
C TYR A 283 -1.30 -12.30 10.03
N SER A 284 -2.56 -12.40 9.60
CA SER A 284 -3.65 -12.61 10.57
C SER A 284 -3.78 -14.04 11.09
N SER A 285 -3.88 -14.18 12.41
CA SER A 285 -4.45 -15.39 13.00
C SER A 285 -5.97 -15.29 13.05
N LEU A 286 -6.67 -16.41 12.86
CA LEU A 286 -8.13 -16.53 13.03
C LEU A 286 -8.63 -15.95 14.37
N SER A 287 -7.82 -16.08 15.41
CA SER A 287 -8.06 -15.57 16.76
C SER A 287 -8.04 -14.04 16.87
N ASP A 288 -7.37 -13.34 15.95
CA ASP A 288 -7.33 -11.88 15.95
C ASP A 288 -8.53 -11.31 15.20
N LEU A 289 -8.93 -11.95 14.10
CA LEU A 289 -10.07 -11.52 13.29
C LEU A 289 -11.39 -11.53 14.09
N SER A 290 -11.62 -12.55 14.92
CA SER A 290 -12.86 -12.66 15.72
C SER A 290 -13.04 -11.57 16.79
N LYS A 291 -11.97 -10.81 17.10
CA LYS A 291 -12.02 -9.70 18.06
C LYS A 291 -12.25 -8.34 17.40
N LEU A 292 -11.99 -8.26 16.09
CA LEU A 292 -12.15 -7.01 15.35
C LEU A 292 -13.62 -6.79 15.03
N PRO A 293 -14.14 -5.56 15.18
CA PRO A 293 -15.56 -5.29 14.96
C PRO A 293 -15.80 -5.05 13.46
N ILE A 294 -15.56 -6.08 12.65
CA ILE A 294 -15.66 -6.04 11.19
C ILE A 294 -17.07 -6.40 10.71
N THR A 295 -17.40 -6.00 9.48
CA THR A 295 -18.69 -6.28 8.82
C THR A 295 -18.56 -6.97 7.49
N THR A 296 -17.37 -6.99 6.91
CA THR A 296 -17.15 -7.49 5.57
C THR A 296 -15.71 -7.96 5.48
N LEU A 297 -15.49 -9.05 4.77
CA LEU A 297 -14.17 -9.50 4.36
C LEU A 297 -14.06 -9.40 2.86
N LYS A 298 -12.93 -8.91 2.35
CA LYS A 298 -12.62 -8.93 0.93
C LYS A 298 -11.55 -9.98 0.66
N VAL A 299 -11.80 -10.82 -0.33
CA VAL A 299 -10.85 -11.86 -0.79
C VAL A 299 -10.12 -11.33 -2.00
N ASP A 300 -8.78 -11.23 -1.88
CA ASP A 300 -7.93 -10.68 -2.93
C ASP A 300 -8.02 -11.48 -4.24
N ARG A 301 -7.82 -10.74 -5.34
CA ARG A 301 -7.86 -11.24 -6.72
C ARG A 301 -6.89 -12.40 -6.97
N GLU A 302 -5.74 -12.45 -6.29
CA GLU A 302 -4.74 -13.50 -6.50
C GLU A 302 -5.30 -14.88 -6.13
N PHE A 303 -6.18 -14.95 -5.11
CA PHE A 303 -6.86 -16.17 -4.76
C PHE A 303 -7.94 -16.52 -5.79
N VAL A 304 -8.76 -15.54 -6.17
CA VAL A 304 -9.88 -15.71 -7.11
C VAL A 304 -9.38 -16.22 -8.46
N ARG A 305 -8.38 -15.55 -9.05
CA ARG A 305 -7.85 -15.88 -10.38
C ARG A 305 -7.28 -17.30 -10.47
N ALA A 306 -6.75 -17.83 -9.38
CA ALA A 306 -6.11 -19.13 -9.34
C ALA A 306 -7.02 -20.26 -8.80
N MET A 307 -8.23 -19.96 -8.32
CA MET A 307 -9.07 -20.95 -7.62
C MET A 307 -9.55 -22.11 -8.52
N LEU A 308 -9.70 -21.86 -9.83
CA LEU A 308 -10.19 -22.88 -10.76
C LEU A 308 -9.07 -23.83 -11.21
N THR A 309 -7.81 -23.36 -11.21
CA THR A 309 -6.65 -24.13 -11.65
C THR A 309 -5.86 -24.73 -10.49
N THR A 310 -5.93 -24.11 -9.31
CA THR A 310 -5.09 -24.44 -8.16
C THR A 310 -5.96 -24.89 -6.97
N PRO A 311 -5.97 -26.20 -6.63
CA PRO A 311 -6.80 -26.73 -5.55
C PRO A 311 -6.53 -26.12 -4.17
N SER A 312 -5.30 -25.67 -3.88
CA SER A 312 -4.97 -24.97 -2.63
C SER A 312 -5.70 -23.63 -2.52
N ASN A 313 -5.71 -22.83 -3.59
CA ASN A 313 -6.38 -21.53 -3.60
C ASN A 313 -7.88 -21.68 -3.42
N ARG A 314 -8.50 -22.68 -4.06
CA ARG A 314 -9.90 -23.01 -3.83
C ARG A 314 -10.19 -23.34 -2.37
N LYS A 315 -9.33 -24.14 -1.71
CA LYS A 315 -9.47 -24.46 -0.28
C LYS A 315 -9.30 -23.24 0.62
N ILE A 316 -8.40 -22.32 0.27
CA ILE A 316 -8.21 -21.06 1.00
C ILE A 316 -9.51 -20.24 0.94
N ILE A 317 -10.06 -20.01 -0.25
CA ILE A 317 -11.34 -19.30 -0.41
C ILE A 317 -12.46 -19.98 0.39
N GLN A 318 -12.60 -21.31 0.30
CA GLN A 318 -13.59 -22.05 1.09
C GLN A 318 -13.41 -21.88 2.59
N THR A 319 -12.16 -21.77 3.06
CA THR A 319 -11.87 -21.55 4.48
C THR A 319 -12.25 -20.14 4.89
N ILE A 320 -11.94 -19.13 4.06
CA ILE A 320 -12.33 -17.73 4.31
C ILE A 320 -13.85 -17.58 4.35
N LEU A 321 -14.56 -18.20 3.40
CA LEU A 321 -16.02 -18.16 3.34
C LEU A 321 -16.66 -18.80 4.57
N ARG A 322 -16.16 -19.97 5.01
CA ARG A 322 -16.64 -20.62 6.24
C ARG A 322 -16.38 -19.78 7.49
N LEU A 323 -15.18 -19.19 7.59
CA LEU A 323 -14.85 -18.31 8.69
C LEU A 323 -15.79 -17.10 8.75
N ALA A 324 -16.06 -16.48 7.60
CA ALA A 324 -16.96 -15.34 7.51
C ALA A 324 -18.39 -15.71 7.93
N ASP A 325 -18.86 -16.91 7.54
CA ASP A 325 -20.16 -17.46 7.95
C ASP A 325 -20.22 -17.70 9.47
N GLU A 326 -19.16 -18.27 10.06
CA GLU A 326 -19.08 -18.52 11.52
C GLU A 326 -19.17 -17.24 12.36
N ILE A 327 -18.63 -16.12 11.86
CA ILE A 327 -18.71 -14.80 12.51
C ILE A 327 -19.88 -13.95 12.02
N GLY A 328 -20.67 -14.45 11.07
CA GLY A 328 -21.89 -13.81 10.57
C GLY A 328 -21.66 -12.57 9.71
N ILE A 329 -20.58 -12.52 8.93
CA ILE A 329 -20.30 -11.40 8.03
C ILE A 329 -20.21 -11.85 6.56
N PRO A 330 -20.65 -11.02 5.60
CA PRO A 330 -20.52 -11.31 4.19
C PRO A 330 -19.09 -11.18 3.67
N VAL A 331 -18.83 -11.85 2.55
CA VAL A 331 -17.57 -11.78 1.81
C VAL A 331 -17.78 -11.12 0.44
N VAL A 332 -16.83 -10.28 0.04
CA VAL A 332 -16.68 -9.72 -1.30
C VAL A 332 -15.47 -10.37 -1.97
N ALA A 333 -15.68 -11.04 -3.10
CA ALA A 333 -14.58 -11.57 -3.91
C ALA A 333 -14.12 -10.55 -4.96
N GLU A 334 -12.82 -10.30 -5.04
CA GLU A 334 -12.25 -9.32 -5.94
C GLU A 334 -11.67 -9.92 -7.22
N GLY A 335 -11.59 -9.10 -8.27
CA GLY A 335 -10.89 -9.46 -9.51
C GLY A 335 -11.57 -10.57 -10.31
N ILE A 336 -12.90 -10.67 -10.25
CA ILE A 336 -13.66 -11.61 -11.08
C ILE A 336 -13.64 -11.13 -12.54
N GLU A 337 -13.05 -11.93 -13.42
CA GLU A 337 -12.91 -11.62 -14.84
C GLU A 337 -13.79 -12.53 -15.70
N GLU A 338 -14.00 -13.78 -15.29
CA GLU A 338 -14.72 -14.79 -16.07
C GLU A 338 -16.05 -15.22 -15.41
N PRO A 339 -17.11 -15.54 -16.19
CA PRO A 339 -18.37 -16.03 -15.63
C PRO A 339 -18.21 -17.28 -14.74
N VAL A 340 -17.32 -18.20 -15.13
CA VAL A 340 -17.07 -19.44 -14.38
C VAL A 340 -16.48 -19.18 -12.99
N GLU A 341 -15.82 -18.04 -12.78
CA GLU A 341 -15.32 -17.64 -11.46
C GLU A 341 -16.48 -17.15 -10.58
N ALA A 342 -17.37 -16.33 -11.14
CA ALA A 342 -18.57 -15.86 -10.45
C ALA A 342 -19.47 -17.03 -10.02
N ASP A 343 -19.74 -17.97 -10.93
CA ASP A 343 -20.57 -19.15 -10.66
C ASP A 343 -19.97 -19.99 -9.53
N ALA A 344 -18.67 -20.27 -9.59
CA ALA A 344 -17.98 -21.06 -8.58
C ALA A 344 -17.99 -20.38 -7.20
N LEU A 345 -17.84 -19.04 -7.15
CA LEU A 345 -17.92 -18.27 -5.90
C LEU A 345 -19.34 -18.24 -5.33
N ALA A 346 -20.35 -18.08 -6.19
CA ALA A 346 -21.76 -18.13 -5.81
C ALA A 346 -22.13 -19.51 -5.22
N GLU A 347 -21.70 -20.60 -5.88
CA GLU A 347 -21.88 -21.98 -5.39
C GLU A 347 -21.20 -22.22 -4.04
N MET A 348 -20.08 -21.54 -3.77
CA MET A 348 -19.37 -21.62 -2.50
C MET A 348 -20.00 -20.75 -1.40
N GLY A 349 -21.05 -19.99 -1.71
CA GLY A 349 -21.76 -19.12 -0.75
C GLY A 349 -21.17 -17.72 -0.61
N CYS A 350 -20.33 -17.28 -1.55
CA CYS A 350 -19.83 -15.91 -1.56
C CYS A 350 -20.97 -14.93 -1.86
N ALA A 351 -21.15 -13.93 -1.00
CA ALA A 351 -22.29 -13.01 -1.10
C ALA A 351 -22.12 -12.00 -2.24
N TYR A 352 -20.94 -11.39 -2.32
CA TYR A 352 -20.67 -10.28 -3.22
C TYR A 352 -19.45 -10.53 -4.10
N GLY A 353 -19.40 -9.87 -5.24
CA GLY A 353 -18.24 -9.88 -6.13
C GLY A 353 -18.03 -8.56 -6.86
N GLN A 354 -16.76 -8.26 -7.12
CA GLN A 354 -16.34 -7.16 -7.98
C GLN A 354 -15.25 -7.59 -8.94
N GLY A 355 -15.22 -6.97 -10.12
CA GLY A 355 -14.25 -7.29 -11.15
C GLY A 355 -14.70 -6.88 -12.54
N TYR A 356 -13.82 -7.04 -13.52
CA TYR A 356 -14.08 -6.58 -14.89
C TYR A 356 -15.22 -7.31 -15.57
N ARG A 357 -15.58 -8.51 -15.10
CA ARG A 357 -16.80 -9.22 -15.51
C ARG A 357 -18.06 -8.40 -15.28
N PHE A 358 -18.08 -7.60 -14.20
CA PHE A 358 -19.26 -6.86 -13.76
C PHE A 358 -19.21 -5.39 -14.16
N GLY A 359 -18.01 -4.81 -14.14
CA GLY A 359 -17.75 -3.45 -14.56
C GLY A 359 -16.38 -2.99 -14.15
N ARG A 360 -15.71 -2.25 -15.03
CA ARG A 360 -14.48 -1.54 -14.69
C ARG A 360 -14.81 -0.35 -13.77
N PRO A 361 -13.84 0.15 -12.99
CA PRO A 361 -13.96 1.45 -12.37
C PRO A 361 -14.32 2.49 -13.43
N VAL A 362 -15.42 3.20 -13.24
CA VAL A 362 -15.90 4.25 -14.16
C VAL A 362 -15.84 5.61 -13.47
N PRO A 363 -15.61 6.72 -14.20
CA PRO A 363 -15.65 8.04 -13.60
C PRO A 363 -16.99 8.28 -12.90
N LEU A 364 -16.94 9.00 -11.79
CA LEU A 364 -18.12 9.39 -11.02
C LEU A 364 -19.26 9.94 -11.89
N ALA A 365 -18.94 10.85 -12.82
CA ALA A 365 -19.92 11.50 -13.69
C ALA A 365 -20.72 10.50 -14.55
N GLU A 366 -20.06 9.42 -14.98
CA GLU A 366 -20.68 8.36 -15.77
C GLU A 366 -21.47 7.39 -14.88
N THR A 367 -21.03 7.17 -13.65
CA THR A 367 -21.67 6.24 -12.70
C THR A 367 -23.11 6.65 -12.38
N LEU A 368 -23.39 7.94 -12.22
CA LEU A 368 -24.74 8.45 -11.95
C LEU A 368 -25.72 8.22 -13.10
N ALA A 369 -25.24 8.20 -14.34
CA ALA A 369 -26.05 7.83 -15.49
C ALA A 369 -26.27 6.31 -15.52
N LEU A 370 -25.20 5.53 -15.30
CA LEU A 370 -25.24 4.08 -15.34
C LEU A 370 -26.13 3.47 -14.25
N THR A 371 -26.08 3.99 -13.01
CA THR A 371 -26.91 3.52 -11.89
C THR A 371 -28.40 3.51 -12.20
N LYS A 372 -28.90 4.48 -12.98
CA LYS A 372 -30.33 4.56 -13.36
C LYS A 372 -30.75 3.51 -14.38
N THR A 373 -29.80 2.97 -15.13
CA THR A 373 -30.06 2.03 -16.23
C THR A 373 -29.27 0.73 -16.07
N TRP A 374 -28.67 0.50 -14.90
CA TRP A 374 -27.74 -0.59 -14.72
C TRP A 374 -28.46 -1.91 -14.95
N ARG A 375 -27.95 -2.68 -15.91
CA ARG A 375 -28.31 -4.06 -16.16
C ARG A 375 -27.01 -4.80 -16.35
N LEU A 376 -26.84 -5.95 -15.69
CA LEU A 376 -25.81 -6.87 -16.13
C LEU A 376 -26.17 -7.23 -17.58
N ALA A 377 -25.39 -6.75 -18.53
CA ALA A 377 -25.54 -7.21 -19.90
C ALA A 377 -25.14 -8.70 -19.91
N PRO A 378 -25.90 -9.58 -20.60
CA PRO A 378 -25.38 -10.91 -20.90
C PRO A 378 -24.04 -10.74 -21.61
N TYR A 379 -23.03 -11.46 -21.13
CA TYR A 379 -21.63 -11.36 -21.54
C TYR A 379 -21.50 -11.29 -23.07
N ASP A 380 -21.15 -10.12 -23.60
CA ASP A 380 -20.79 -9.96 -25.01
C ASP A 380 -19.30 -9.59 -25.06
N ALA A 381 -18.48 -10.57 -25.44
CA ALA A 381 -17.02 -10.50 -25.48
C ALA A 381 -16.47 -9.37 -26.38
N ALA A 382 -17.34 -8.69 -27.13
CA ALA A 382 -17.01 -7.61 -28.06
C ALA A 382 -16.76 -6.24 -27.41
N LEU A 383 -17.13 -6.02 -26.14
CA LEU A 383 -16.91 -4.73 -25.45
C LEU A 383 -15.54 -4.62 -24.74
N ILE A 384 -14.71 -5.67 -24.80
CA ILE A 384 -13.32 -5.65 -24.31
C ILE A 384 -12.38 -5.06 -25.37
N VAL A 385 -12.71 -3.90 -25.97
CA VAL A 385 -11.72 -3.13 -26.74
C VAL A 385 -12.03 -1.63 -26.66
N ALA A 386 -11.39 -0.93 -25.71
CA ALA A 386 -10.82 0.40 -25.92
C ALA A 386 -9.86 0.70 -24.75
N PRO A 387 -8.73 1.38 -25.03
CA PRO A 387 -7.43 1.17 -24.38
C PRO A 387 -7.30 1.65 -22.94
#